data_AF-A0AAN6KJ70-F1
#
_entry.id   AF-A0AAN6KJ70-F1
#
_cell.length_a   1.000
_cell.length_b   1.000
_cell.length_c   1.000
_cell.angle_alpha   90.00
_cell.angle_beta   90.00
_cell.angle_gamma   90.00
#
_symmetry.space_group_name_H-M   'P 1'
#
loop_
_entity.id
_entity.type
_entity.pdbx_description
1 polymer ?
#
loop_
_entity_poly.entity_id
_entity_poly.type
_entity_poly.pdbx_seq_one_letter_code
_entity_poly.pdbx_strand_id
1 'polypeptide(L)'
;MALTMSSQEWASQLRLQDNSVLEKVLETLHVLQKAEPSRFRSSKFKIQKKGQRDESRIKNFTSYSGPDLMTRTVLDGNAVKWMQNPLTFWSYPGQHLENASSISPPARLVEAYISAHCDDA
;
A
#
# COMPACT_ATOMS: atom_id res chain seq x y z
N MET A 1 8.00 -3.97 45.77
CA MET A 1 9.22 -4.06 44.94
C MET A 1 8.82 -4.67 43.61
N ALA A 2 8.79 -3.88 42.53
CA ALA A 2 8.37 -4.37 41.21
C ALA A 2 9.58 -4.98 40.50
N LEU A 3 9.54 -6.30 40.28
CA LEU A 3 10.53 -7.03 39.48
C LEU A 3 10.40 -6.56 38.02
N THR A 4 11.35 -5.74 37.57
CA THR A 4 11.47 -5.36 36.16
C THR A 4 12.01 -6.55 35.37
N MET A 5 11.11 -7.37 34.83
CA MET A 5 11.49 -8.43 33.90
C MET A 5 12.18 -7.84 32.66
N SER A 6 13.26 -8.47 32.22
CA SER A 6 14.03 -8.02 31.05
C SER A 6 13.27 -8.31 29.75
N SER A 7 13.58 -7.56 28.68
CA SER A 7 12.99 -7.78 27.35
C SER A 7 13.23 -9.19 26.81
N GLN A 8 14.30 -9.86 27.25
CA GLN A 8 14.65 -11.23 26.83
C GLN A 8 13.80 -12.28 27.55
N GLU A 9 13.45 -12.03 28.81
CA GLU A 9 12.55 -12.88 29.60
C GLU A 9 11.11 -12.80 29.09
N TRP A 10 10.66 -11.58 28.74
CA TRP A 10 9.38 -11.38 28.06
C TRP A 10 9.32 -12.13 26.73
N ALA A 11 10.37 -12.04 25.90
CA ALA A 11 10.42 -12.74 24.62
C ALA A 11 10.41 -14.27 24.78
N SER A 12 11.04 -14.79 25.84
CA SER A 12 11.09 -16.22 26.13
C SER A 12 9.74 -16.73 26.67
N GLN A 13 9.05 -15.95 27.50
CA GLN A 13 7.70 -16.27 27.97
C GLN A 13 6.66 -16.23 26.84
N LEU A 14 6.76 -15.26 25.93
CA LEU A 14 5.87 -15.18 24.76
C LEU A 14 6.04 -16.35 23.80
N ARG A 15 7.25 -16.93 23.71
CA ARG A 15 7.51 -18.14 22.90
C ARG A 15 6.95 -19.42 23.52
N LEU A 16 6.71 -19.43 24.83
CA LEU A 16 6.16 -20.56 25.57
C LEU A 16 4.63 -20.47 25.74
N GLN A 17 4.01 -19.35 25.33
CA GLN A 17 2.58 -19.16 25.45
C GLN A 17 1.82 -19.79 24.27
N ASP A 18 0.67 -20.36 24.59
CA ASP A 18 -0.33 -20.78 23.63
C ASP A 18 -0.72 -19.60 22.71
N ASN A 19 -0.82 -19.86 21.41
CA ASN A 19 -1.20 -18.87 20.39
C ASN A 19 -2.52 -18.16 20.74
N SER A 20 -3.44 -18.85 21.43
CA SER A 20 -4.70 -18.28 21.89
C SER A 20 -4.52 -17.12 22.89
N VAL A 21 -3.46 -17.16 23.71
CA VAL A 21 -3.12 -16.11 24.67
C VAL A 21 -2.50 -14.92 23.95
N LEU A 22 -1.61 -15.18 22.98
CA LEU A 22 -1.00 -14.14 22.18
C LEU A 22 -2.04 -13.34 21.37
N GLU A 23 -3.04 -14.01 20.80
CA GLU A 23 -4.14 -13.37 20.09
C GLU A 23 -4.93 -12.41 21.02
N LYS A 24 -5.22 -12.82 22.26
CA LYS A 24 -5.91 -11.97 23.25
C LYS A 24 -5.07 -10.74 23.63
N VAL A 25 -3.75 -10.91 23.78
CA VAL A 25 -2.84 -9.79 24.06
C VAL A 25 -2.82 -8.80 22.89
N LEU A 26 -2.71 -9.31 21.65
CA LEU A 26 -2.72 -8.46 20.45
C LEU A 26 -4.04 -7.71 20.29
N GLU A 27 -5.18 -8.34 20.58
CA GLU A 27 -6.49 -7.67 20.57
C GLU A 27 -6.55 -6.55 21.61
N THR A 28 -6.08 -6.81 22.82
CA THR A 28 -6.04 -5.81 23.90
C THR A 28 -5.17 -4.61 23.52
N LEU A 29 -3.99 -4.88 22.94
CA LEU A 29 -3.10 -3.82 22.45
C LEU A 29 -3.71 -3.06 21.26
N HIS A 30 -4.48 -3.73 20.39
CA HIS A 30 -5.19 -3.06 19.31
C HIS A 30 -6.22 -2.06 19.84
N VAL A 31 -7.02 -2.46 20.85
CA VAL A 31 -7.99 -1.58 21.53
C VAL A 31 -7.28 -0.39 22.18
N LEU A 32 -6.17 -0.62 22.91
CA LEU A 32 -5.38 0.43 23.52
C LEU A 32 -4.77 1.39 22.48
N GLN A 33 -4.28 0.88 21.35
CA GLN A 33 -3.75 1.70 20.26
C GLN A 33 -4.82 2.63 19.66
N LYS A 34 -6.08 2.21 19.66
CA LYS A 34 -7.21 3.03 19.20
C LYS A 34 -7.63 4.08 20.22
N ALA A 35 -7.65 3.71 21.49
CA ALA A 35 -8.02 4.62 22.59
C ALA A 35 -6.94 5.68 22.85
N GLU A 36 -5.66 5.29 22.80
CA GLU A 36 -4.53 6.15 23.17
C GLU A 36 -3.40 6.15 22.13
N PRO A 37 -3.61 6.74 20.93
CA PRO A 37 -2.64 6.69 19.83
C PRO A 37 -1.28 7.31 20.18
N SER A 38 -1.24 8.25 21.12
CA SER A 38 -0.01 8.93 21.57
C SER A 38 1.03 7.96 22.14
N ARG A 39 0.59 6.91 22.87
CA ARG A 39 1.48 5.90 23.46
C ARG A 39 2.19 5.04 22.43
N PHE A 40 1.63 4.96 21.23
CA PHE A 40 2.12 4.10 20.15
C PHE A 40 2.87 4.88 19.05
N ARG A 41 3.02 6.20 19.18
CA ARG A 41 3.70 7.04 18.17
C ARG A 41 5.14 6.63 17.89
N SER A 42 5.84 6.13 18.90
CA SER A 42 7.22 5.64 18.79
C SER A 42 7.32 4.16 18.42
N SER A 43 6.20 3.46 18.26
CA SER A 43 6.20 2.06 17.86
C SER A 43 6.59 1.93 16.39
N LYS A 44 7.55 1.05 16.10
CA LYS A 44 7.91 0.69 14.72
C LYS A 44 6.80 -0.06 14.00
N PHE A 45 5.93 -0.73 14.74
CA PHE A 45 4.88 -1.58 14.19
C PHE A 45 3.50 -1.09 14.61
N LYS A 46 2.55 -1.18 13.67
CA LYS A 46 1.15 -0.86 13.90
C LYS A 46 0.35 -2.15 14.02
N ILE A 47 -0.42 -2.26 15.09
CA ILE A 47 -1.28 -3.42 15.33
C ILE A 47 -2.59 -3.22 14.56
N GLN A 48 -2.93 -4.17 13.69
CA GLN A 48 -4.15 -4.17 12.87
C GLN A 48 -4.94 -5.46 13.12
N LYS A 49 -6.27 -5.38 13.00
CA LYS A 49 -7.11 -6.57 13.12
C LYS A 49 -6.86 -7.49 11.94
N LYS A 50 -6.83 -8.80 12.18
CA LYS A 50 -6.70 -9.81 11.11
C LYS A 50 -7.84 -9.62 10.10
N GLY A 51 -7.52 -9.56 8.81
CA GLY A 51 -8.50 -9.33 7.75
C GLY A 51 -8.92 -7.87 7.53
N GLN A 52 -8.51 -6.92 8.38
CA GLN A 52 -8.90 -5.50 8.25
C GLN A 52 -8.53 -4.89 6.90
N ARG A 53 -7.38 -5.30 6.34
CA ARG A 53 -6.94 -4.84 5.01
C ARG A 53 -7.88 -5.31 3.91
N ASP A 54 -8.31 -6.57 3.97
CA ASP A 54 -9.24 -7.13 3.00
C ASP A 54 -10.62 -6.52 3.13
N GLU A 55 -11.12 -6.34 4.35
CA GLU A 55 -12.38 -5.62 4.61
C GLU A 55 -12.33 -4.19 4.06
N SER A 56 -11.21 -3.48 4.28
CA SER A 56 -11.02 -2.12 3.75
C SER A 56 -10.96 -2.11 2.22
N ARG A 57 -10.29 -3.08 1.62
CA ARG A 57 -10.22 -3.24 0.16
C ARG A 57 -11.60 -3.51 -0.43
N ILE A 58 -12.36 -4.43 0.15
CA ILE A 58 -13.73 -4.76 -0.27
C ILE A 58 -14.59 -3.51 -0.14
N LYS A 59 -14.54 -2.81 1.01
CA LYS A 59 -15.31 -1.58 1.22
C LYS A 59 -14.98 -0.52 0.18
N ASN A 60 -13.70 -0.27 -0.08
CA ASN A 60 -13.29 0.72 -1.08
C ASN A 60 -13.81 0.34 -2.46
N PHE A 61 -13.68 -0.94 -2.83
CA PHE A 61 -14.17 -1.46 -4.10
C PHE A 61 -15.70 -1.35 -4.24
N THR A 62 -16.45 -1.70 -3.20
CA THR A 62 -17.92 -1.61 -3.23
C THR A 62 -18.43 -0.16 -3.19
N SER A 63 -17.67 0.75 -2.59
CA SER A 63 -17.99 2.19 -2.57
C SER A 63 -17.47 2.96 -3.78
N TYR A 64 -16.71 2.32 -4.67
CA TYR A 64 -16.10 3.00 -5.80
C TYR A 64 -17.17 3.39 -6.83
N SER A 65 -17.38 4.70 -6.97
CA SER A 65 -18.35 5.28 -7.91
C SER A 65 -17.77 5.58 -9.29
N GLY A 66 -16.54 5.16 -9.56
CA GLY A 66 -15.82 5.50 -10.78
C GLY A 66 -14.83 6.67 -10.59
N PRO A 67 -14.19 7.09 -11.69
CA PRO A 67 -13.24 8.19 -11.68
C PRO A 67 -13.93 9.53 -11.40
N ASP A 68 -13.15 10.53 -10.94
CA ASP A 68 -13.62 11.90 -10.83
C ASP A 68 -13.99 12.49 -12.20
N LEU A 69 -14.72 13.61 -12.20
CA LEU A 69 -15.22 14.24 -13.42
C LEU A 69 -14.11 14.62 -14.41
N MET A 70 -12.96 15.08 -13.92
CA MET A 70 -11.85 15.48 -14.76
C MET A 70 -11.26 14.27 -15.46
N THR A 71 -10.96 13.22 -14.69
CA THR A 71 -10.48 11.94 -15.22
C THR A 71 -11.48 11.36 -16.23
N ARG A 72 -12.78 11.40 -15.95
CA ARG A 72 -13.82 10.94 -16.88
C ARG A 72 -13.82 11.73 -18.18
N THR A 73 -13.72 13.06 -18.10
CA THR A 73 -13.68 13.94 -19.29
C THR A 73 -12.48 13.62 -20.17
N VAL A 74 -11.31 13.39 -19.57
CA VAL A 74 -10.09 13.02 -20.30
C VAL A 74 -10.26 11.66 -21.00
N LEU A 75 -10.84 10.68 -20.30
CA LEU A 75 -11.09 9.35 -20.87
C LEU A 75 -12.08 9.40 -22.03
N ASP A 76 -13.21 10.08 -21.86
CA ASP A 76 -14.23 10.22 -22.90
C ASP A 76 -13.68 10.96 -24.13
N GLY A 77 -12.91 12.04 -23.92
CA GLY A 77 -12.30 12.82 -25.00
C GLY A 77 -11.24 12.07 -25.80
N ASN A 78 -10.68 10.99 -25.25
CA ASN A 78 -9.64 10.19 -25.90
C ASN A 78 -10.08 8.75 -26.21
N ALA A 79 -11.34 8.40 -25.96
CA ALA A 79 -11.87 7.05 -26.19
C ALA A 79 -11.66 6.56 -27.63
N VAL A 80 -11.83 7.44 -28.62
CA VAL A 80 -11.61 7.11 -30.04
C VAL A 80 -10.15 6.77 -30.31
N LYS A 81 -9.21 7.56 -29.77
CA LYS A 81 -7.76 7.30 -29.93
C LYS A 81 -7.35 6.00 -29.27
N TRP A 82 -7.90 5.72 -28.08
CA TRP A 82 -7.69 4.45 -27.39
C TRP A 82 -8.11 3.27 -28.27
N MET A 83 -9.31 3.33 -28.87
CA MET A 83 -9.83 2.24 -29.70
C MET A 83 -9.07 2.06 -31.01
N GLN A 84 -8.51 3.14 -31.57
CA GLN A 84 -7.73 3.09 -32.81
C GLN A 84 -6.31 2.58 -32.58
N ASN A 85 -5.65 3.00 -31.50
CA ASN A 85 -4.31 2.57 -31.16
C ASN A 85 -4.07 2.64 -29.64
N PRO A 86 -4.33 1.56 -28.90
CA PRO A 86 -4.19 1.54 -27.43
C PRO A 86 -2.76 1.80 -26.96
N LEU A 87 -1.76 1.47 -27.78
CA LEU A 87 -0.34 1.60 -27.42
C LEU A 87 0.13 3.06 -27.41
N THR A 88 -0.48 3.93 -28.20
CA THR A 88 -0.09 5.35 -28.28
C THR A 88 -0.78 6.22 -27.23
N PHE A 89 -1.85 5.74 -26.60
CA PHE A 89 -2.58 6.49 -25.58
C PHE A 89 -1.73 6.82 -24.34
N TRP A 90 -0.90 5.88 -23.90
CA TRP A 90 0.01 6.06 -22.76
C TRP A 90 1.35 6.70 -23.14
N SER A 91 1.54 7.03 -24.41
CA SER A 91 2.76 7.68 -24.87
C SER A 91 2.73 9.15 -24.45
N TYR A 92 3.66 9.55 -23.59
CA TYR A 92 3.78 10.94 -23.15
C TYR A 92 3.98 11.88 -24.35
N PRO A 93 3.24 12.99 -24.46
CA PRO A 93 3.48 13.99 -25.49
C PRO A 93 4.87 14.62 -25.24
N GLY A 94 5.85 14.20 -26.03
CA GLY A 94 7.25 14.62 -25.89
C GLY A 94 8.26 13.49 -26.10
N GLN A 95 7.86 12.22 -26.01
CA GLN A 95 8.73 11.12 -26.42
C GLN A 95 8.56 10.86 -27.93
N HIS A 96 9.33 11.60 -28.73
CA HIS A 96 9.69 11.13 -30.08
C HIS A 96 10.33 9.75 -29.93
N LEU A 97 9.56 8.69 -30.23
CA LEU A 97 10.04 7.32 -30.38
C LEU A 97 10.92 7.15 -31.64
N GLU A 98 11.60 8.22 -32.09
CA GLU A 98 12.41 8.20 -33.30
C GLU A 98 13.85 7.72 -33.05
N ASN A 99 14.25 7.50 -31.80
CA ASN A 99 15.49 6.80 -31.47
C ASN A 99 15.20 5.48 -30.77
N ALA A 100 14.60 4.56 -31.53
CA ALA A 100 14.54 3.14 -31.17
C ALA A 100 15.94 2.49 -31.35
N SER A 101 16.92 2.93 -30.57
CA SER A 101 18.16 2.18 -30.36
C SER A 101 18.16 1.56 -28.96
N SER A 102 17.89 0.26 -28.93
CA SER A 102 18.46 -0.69 -27.96
C SER A 102 17.99 -0.66 -26.50
N ILE A 103 16.69 -0.49 -26.21
CA ILE A 103 16.16 -0.85 -24.88
C ILE A 103 15.03 -1.86 -25.04
N SER A 104 15.22 -3.03 -24.43
CA SER A 104 14.23 -4.11 -24.46
C SER A 104 12.96 -3.69 -23.69
N PRO A 105 11.76 -4.17 -24.09
CA PRO A 105 10.53 -3.82 -23.40
C PRO A 105 10.55 -4.03 -21.87
N PRO A 106 11.21 -5.08 -21.32
CA PRO A 106 11.37 -5.22 -19.86
C PRO A 106 12.13 -4.07 -19.20
N ALA A 107 13.17 -3.52 -19.85
CA ALA A 107 13.96 -2.43 -19.30
C ALA A 107 13.16 -1.11 -19.26
N ARG A 108 12.27 -0.87 -20.22
CA ARG A 108 11.34 0.28 -20.18
C ARG A 108 10.35 0.22 -19.02
N LEU A 109 9.88 -0.99 -18.66
CA LEU A 109 9.00 -1.17 -17.51
C LEU A 109 9.70 -0.87 -16.18
N VAL A 110 10.96 -1.29 -16.05
CA VAL A 110 11.78 -1.00 -14.87
C VAL A 110 12.07 0.49 -14.75
N GLU A 111 12.41 1.16 -15.85
CA GLU A 111 12.64 2.60 -15.89
C GLU A 111 11.38 3.38 -15.45
N ALA A 112 10.21 3.06 -16.02
CA ALA A 112 8.94 3.67 -15.62
C ALA A 112 8.61 3.46 -14.14
N TYR A 113 8.92 2.28 -13.59
CA TYR A 113 8.72 1.97 -12.18
C TYR A 113 9.64 2.80 -11.27
N ILE A 114 10.92 2.94 -11.64
CA ILE A 114 11.91 3.73 -10.89
C ILE A 114 11.51 5.21 -10.91
N SER A 115 11.17 5.76 -12.07
CA SER A 115 10.76 7.16 -12.19
C SER A 115 9.51 7.48 -11.38
N ALA A 116 8.52 6.59 -11.36
CA ALA A 116 7.31 6.77 -10.56
C ALA A 116 7.54 6.75 -9.03
N HIS A 117 8.67 6.21 -8.56
CA HIS A 117 9.05 6.19 -7.14
C HIS A 117 10.03 7.32 -6.75
N CYS A 118 10.53 8.10 -7.72
CA CYS A 118 11.45 9.21 -7.46
C CYS A 118 10.74 10.56 -7.28
N ASP A 119 9.44 10.68 -7.63
CA ASP A 119 8.65 11.91 -7.45
C ASP A 119 8.15 12.11 -6.00
N ASP A 120 8.41 11.17 -5.08
CA ASP A 120 8.05 11.23 -3.66
C ASP A 120 9.23 11.62 -2.72
N ALA A 121 10.27 12.30 -3.25
CA ALA A 121 11.41 12.82 -2.46
C ALA A 121 11.39 14.34 -2.30
#